data_AF-A0A699Z0I0-F1
#
_entry.id   AF-A0A699Z0I0-F1
#
_cell.length_a   1.000
_cell.length_b   1.000
_cell.length_c   1.000
_cell.angle_alpha   90.00
_cell.angle_beta   90.00
_cell.angle_gamma   90.00
#
_symmetry.space_group_name_H-M   'P 1'
#
loop_
_entity.id
_entity.type
_entity.pdbx_description
1 polymer ?
#
loop_
_entity_poly.entity_id
_entity_poly.type
_entity_poly.pdbx_seq_one_letter_code
_entity_poly.pdbx_strand_id
1 'polypeptide(L)'
;MLEVTDRPEQPGEGALPPSKKLRPSSLEDVVVRSEDAAQHGGVGIKSAGYTLTMREIKSDKLTSTAAANWSTAARQAQPPPAFDPSLVQSIYLTELGGGSEQPAALKRVMLLEVSQYLENYLWPHFEAGAASFEHVMSIILM
;
A
#
# COMPACT_ATOMS: atom_id res chain seq x y z
N MET A 1 -74.96 6.25 4.43
CA MET A 1 -73.74 7.04 4.70
C MET A 1 -72.75 6.05 5.31
N LEU A 2 -71.75 5.63 4.52
CA LEU A 2 -70.81 4.55 4.86
C LEU A 2 -69.66 5.15 5.68
N GLU A 3 -69.47 4.70 6.92
CA GLU A 3 -68.28 5.01 7.71
C GLU A 3 -67.15 4.03 7.33
N VAL A 4 -66.09 4.61 6.77
CA VAL A 4 -64.79 4.00 6.52
C VAL A 4 -64.03 3.98 7.85
N THR A 5 -63.71 2.79 8.36
CA THR A 5 -62.71 2.65 9.42
C THR A 5 -61.42 2.12 8.81
N ASP A 6 -60.42 3.00 8.78
CA ASP A 6 -59.09 2.79 8.25
C ASP A 6 -58.26 1.87 9.17
N ARG A 7 -57.54 0.89 8.61
CA ARG A 7 -56.62 0.01 9.35
C ARG A 7 -55.23 0.66 9.36
N PRO A 8 -54.47 0.58 10.47
CA PRO A 8 -53.11 1.11 10.49
C PRO A 8 -52.16 0.21 9.69
N GLU A 9 -51.51 0.79 8.68
CA GLU A 9 -50.41 0.20 7.92
C GLU A 9 -49.15 0.16 8.80
N GLN A 10 -48.54 -1.03 8.92
CA GLN A 10 -47.28 -1.20 9.66
C GLN A 10 -46.11 -0.63 8.85
N PRO A 11 -45.13 0.06 9.47
CA PRO A 11 -43.94 0.49 8.76
C PRO A 11 -43.04 -0.72 8.50
N GLY A 12 -42.92 -1.10 7.23
CA GLY A 12 -42.00 -2.14 6.77
C GLY A 12 -40.55 -1.80 7.10
N GLU A 13 -39.84 -2.80 7.62
CA GLU A 13 -38.39 -2.84 7.84
C GLU A 13 -37.63 -2.27 6.65
N GLY A 14 -37.06 -1.07 6.83
CA GLY A 14 -36.01 -0.54 5.97
C GLY A 14 -34.73 -1.31 6.21
N ALA A 15 -34.52 -2.40 5.46
CA ALA A 15 -33.23 -3.08 5.40
C ALA A 15 -32.16 -2.09 4.92
N LEU A 16 -31.20 -1.79 5.80
CA LEU A 16 -29.99 -1.03 5.46
C LEU A 16 -29.27 -1.73 4.29
N PRO A 17 -28.84 -0.99 3.25
CA PRO A 17 -28.07 -1.59 2.17
C PRO A 17 -26.74 -2.13 2.73
N PRO A 18 -26.25 -3.28 2.23
CA PRO A 18 -24.99 -3.84 2.70
C PRO A 18 -23.85 -2.84 2.48
N SER A 19 -23.11 -2.56 3.55
CA SER A 19 -21.95 -1.67 3.53
C SER A 19 -20.99 -2.12 2.43
N LYS A 20 -20.82 -1.29 1.40
CA LYS A 20 -19.81 -1.49 0.37
C LYS A 20 -18.46 -1.51 1.08
N LYS A 21 -17.83 -2.69 1.15
CA LYS A 21 -16.48 -2.84 1.71
C LYS A 21 -15.57 -1.84 1.00
N LEU A 22 -15.11 -0.82 1.74
CA LEU A 22 -14.14 0.13 1.23
C LEU A 22 -12.91 -0.65 0.78
N ARG A 23 -12.42 -0.34 -0.42
CA ARG A 23 -11.18 -0.92 -0.91
C ARG A 23 -10.05 -0.38 -0.01
N PRO A 24 -9.16 -1.25 0.49
CA PRO A 24 -7.99 -0.79 1.24
C PRO A 24 -7.15 0.10 0.33
N SER A 25 -6.94 1.36 0.72
CA SER A 25 -6.09 2.32 0.00
C SER A 25 -4.69 2.44 0.61
N SER A 26 -4.41 1.69 1.67
CA SER A 26 -3.14 1.73 2.42
C SER A 26 -2.80 0.35 2.99
N LEU A 27 -1.49 0.07 3.15
CA LEU A 27 -0.98 -1.12 3.85
C LEU A 27 -1.48 -1.23 5.30
N GLU A 28 -1.86 -0.11 5.93
CA GLU A 28 -2.33 -0.06 7.32
C GLU A 28 -3.66 -0.81 7.53
N ASP A 29 -4.57 -0.75 6.55
CA ASP A 29 -5.83 -1.52 6.56
C ASP A 29 -5.58 -3.04 6.56
N VAL A 30 -4.39 -3.47 6.14
CA VAL A 30 -4.00 -4.88 5.97
C VAL A 30 -3.28 -5.41 7.22
N VAL A 31 -2.55 -4.56 7.94
CA VAL A 31 -1.77 -4.96 9.12
C VAL A 31 -2.62 -4.95 10.40
N VAL A 32 -3.55 -3.99 10.54
CA VAL A 32 -4.36 -3.85 11.78
C VAL A 32 -5.52 -4.87 11.86
N ARG A 33 -5.95 -5.47 10.75
CA ARG A 33 -7.12 -6.38 10.69
C ARG A 33 -6.84 -7.86 10.98
N SER A 34 -5.73 -8.19 11.64
CA SER A 34 -5.31 -9.58 11.82
C SER A 34 -5.49 -10.08 13.25
N GLU A 35 -6.73 -10.09 13.76
CA GLU A 35 -7.14 -11.05 14.80
C GLU A 35 -8.38 -11.87 14.42
N ASP A 36 -9.21 -11.42 13.47
CA ASP A 36 -10.39 -12.18 13.03
C ASP A 36 -10.53 -12.17 11.51
N ALA A 37 -9.95 -13.17 10.84
CA ALA A 37 -10.49 -13.79 9.60
C ALA A 37 -9.46 -14.75 9.01
N ALA A 38 -9.46 -15.99 9.51
CA ALA A 38 -9.12 -17.12 8.68
C ALA A 38 -10.12 -17.18 7.50
N GLN A 39 -9.59 -17.41 6.30
CA GLN A 39 -10.32 -17.61 5.04
C GLN A 39 -10.92 -16.32 4.45
N HIS A 40 -10.37 -15.87 3.31
CA HIS A 40 -11.05 -15.45 2.07
C HIS A 40 -10.00 -14.77 1.14
N GLY A 41 -10.03 -15.13 -0.15
CA GLY A 41 -8.98 -14.88 -1.14
C GLY A 41 -8.51 -13.43 -1.28
N GLY A 42 -7.18 -13.27 -1.40
CA GLY A 42 -6.50 -11.99 -1.43
C GLY A 42 -6.78 -11.17 -2.69
N VAL A 43 -7.07 -9.88 -2.48
CA VAL A 43 -7.18 -8.86 -3.53
C VAL A 43 -5.80 -8.63 -4.14
N GLY A 44 -5.64 -8.83 -5.44
CA GLY A 44 -4.39 -8.60 -6.17
C GLY A 44 -4.42 -7.30 -6.99
N ILE A 45 -3.26 -6.63 -7.09
CA ILE A 45 -3.09 -5.47 -7.98
C ILE A 45 -2.80 -5.98 -9.39
N LYS A 46 -3.52 -5.45 -10.38
CA LYS A 46 -3.44 -5.88 -11.78
C LYS A 46 -2.64 -4.86 -12.61
N SER A 47 -1.55 -5.33 -13.21
CA SER A 47 -0.92 -4.73 -14.40
C SER A 47 -1.01 -5.75 -15.54
N ALA A 48 -0.99 -5.32 -16.80
CA ALA A 48 -1.19 -6.19 -17.97
C ALA A 48 -0.20 -7.38 -17.95
N GLY A 49 -0.68 -8.56 -17.55
CA GLY A 49 0.07 -9.82 -17.54
C GLY A 49 0.54 -10.32 -16.16
N TYR A 50 0.49 -9.52 -15.09
CA TYR A 50 0.95 -9.94 -13.76
C TYR A 50 0.01 -9.47 -12.65
N THR A 51 -0.43 -10.40 -11.81
CA THR A 51 -1.21 -10.13 -10.59
C THR A 51 -0.33 -10.34 -9.38
N LEU A 52 -0.02 -9.26 -8.66
CA LEU A 52 0.70 -9.35 -7.40
C LEU A 52 -0.28 -9.74 -6.29
N THR A 53 -0.08 -10.90 -5.67
CA THR A 53 -0.97 -11.42 -4.62
C THR A 53 -0.59 -10.91 -3.22
N MET A 54 -1.55 -10.87 -2.31
CA MET A 54 -1.30 -10.50 -0.90
C MET A 54 -0.27 -11.42 -0.22
N ARG A 55 -0.23 -12.71 -0.60
CA ARG A 55 0.75 -13.65 -0.07
C ARG A 55 2.16 -13.27 -0.51
N GLU A 56 2.35 -12.95 -1.79
CA GLU A 56 3.63 -12.50 -2.33
C GLU A 56 4.08 -11.20 -1.66
N ILE A 57 3.18 -10.22 -1.52
CA ILE A 57 3.48 -8.95 -0.83
C ILE A 57 3.97 -9.24 0.59
N LYS A 58 3.20 -9.99 1.39
CA LYS A 58 3.56 -10.27 2.79
C LYS A 58 4.88 -11.04 2.95
N SER A 59 5.21 -11.90 1.98
CA SER A 59 6.44 -12.70 2.03
C SER A 59 7.69 -11.99 1.47
N ASP A 60 7.53 -10.85 0.79
CA ASP A 60 8.65 -10.18 0.14
C ASP A 60 9.51 -9.39 1.12
N LYS A 61 10.83 -9.42 0.92
CA LYS A 61 11.80 -8.66 1.71
C LYS A 61 11.62 -7.15 1.55
N LEU A 62 11.18 -6.66 0.39
CA LEU A 62 10.90 -5.23 0.21
C LEU A 62 9.76 -4.76 1.13
N THR A 63 8.76 -5.61 1.36
CA THR A 63 7.66 -5.30 2.27
C THR A 63 8.12 -5.19 3.71
N SER A 64 8.99 -6.09 4.18
CA SER A 64 9.55 -5.97 5.54
C SER A 64 10.51 -4.78 5.67
N THR A 65 11.26 -4.47 4.60
CA THR A 65 12.13 -3.29 4.53
C THR A 65 11.30 -2.00 4.64
N ALA A 66 10.20 -1.91 3.89
CA ALA A 66 9.28 -0.78 3.96
C ALA A 66 8.68 -0.61 5.35
N ALA A 67 8.20 -1.71 5.94
CA ALA A 67 7.63 -1.71 7.29
C ALA A 67 8.59 -1.14 8.33
N ALA A 68 9.90 -1.40 8.20
CA ALA A 68 10.92 -0.94 9.13
C ALA A 68 11.39 0.51 8.91
N ASN A 69 11.18 1.09 7.73
CA ASN A 69 11.86 2.35 7.34
C ASN A 69 10.90 3.48 6.97
N TRP A 70 9.88 3.22 6.12
CA TRP A 70 9.04 4.28 5.55
C TRP A 70 7.56 4.01 5.51
N SER A 71 7.10 2.85 5.98
CA SER A 71 5.67 2.62 6.13
C SER A 71 5.05 3.71 7.02
N THR A 72 3.77 3.99 6.84
CA THR A 72 3.07 4.97 7.68
C THR A 72 3.20 4.64 9.17
N ALA A 73 3.15 3.35 9.53
CA ALA A 73 3.40 2.89 10.90
C ALA A 73 4.84 3.19 11.38
N ALA A 74 5.86 2.97 10.55
CA ALA A 74 7.24 3.35 10.86
C ALA A 74 7.36 4.86 11.10
N ARG A 75 6.73 5.68 10.27
CA ARG A 75 6.76 7.15 10.40
C ARG A 75 6.05 7.65 11.65
N GLN A 76 5.06 6.91 12.15
CA GLN A 76 4.34 7.24 13.39
C GLN A 76 5.06 6.73 14.65
N ALA A 77 6.06 5.84 14.52
CA ALA A 77 6.84 5.34 15.64
C ALA A 77 7.56 6.49 16.39
N GLN A 78 7.88 6.26 17.66
CA GLN A 78 8.55 7.23 18.51
C GLN A 78 9.83 6.62 19.13
N PRO A 79 11.04 7.02 18.69
CA PRO A 79 11.30 7.92 17.56
C PRO A 79 11.02 7.25 16.20
N PRO A 80 10.73 8.03 15.13
CA PRO A 80 10.64 7.47 13.79
C PRO A 80 12.03 6.99 13.32
N PRO A 81 12.10 6.01 12.41
CA PRO A 81 13.35 5.61 11.78
C PRO A 81 14.04 6.80 11.10
N ALA A 82 15.36 6.88 11.25
CA ALA A 82 16.15 7.87 10.54
C ALA A 82 16.24 7.52 9.05
N PHE A 83 16.34 8.54 8.20
CA PHE A 83 16.65 8.36 6.79
C PHE A 83 18.04 7.75 6.60
N ASP A 84 18.13 6.73 5.74
CA ASP A 84 19.36 6.05 5.41
C ASP A 84 19.62 6.14 3.89
N PRO A 85 20.56 7.00 3.44
CA PRO A 85 20.87 7.12 2.02
C PRO A 85 21.51 5.85 1.44
N SER A 86 22.14 5.00 2.26
CA SER A 86 22.72 3.74 1.80
C SER A 86 21.63 2.72 1.44
N LEU A 87 20.47 2.80 2.09
CA LEU A 87 19.31 2.00 1.74
C LEU A 87 18.77 2.38 0.36
N VAL A 88 18.72 3.68 0.04
CA VAL A 88 18.31 4.17 -1.29
C VAL A 88 19.25 3.65 -2.37
N GLN A 89 20.56 3.74 -2.14
CA GLN A 89 21.56 3.19 -3.06
C GLN A 89 21.36 1.68 -3.29
N SER A 90 21.15 0.91 -2.21
CA SER A 90 20.90 -0.53 -2.29
C SER A 90 19.65 -0.84 -3.11
N ILE A 91 18.52 -0.18 -2.83
CA ILE A 91 17.26 -0.38 -3.56
C ILE A 91 17.42 -0.03 -5.05
N TYR A 92 18.10 1.07 -5.37
CA TYR A 92 18.35 1.46 -6.75
C TYR A 92 19.12 0.37 -7.51
N LEU A 93 20.23 -0.11 -6.94
CA LEU A 93 21.10 -1.08 -7.58
C LEU A 93 20.45 -2.46 -7.69
N THR A 94 19.76 -2.93 -6.64
CA THR A 94 19.29 -4.32 -6.57
C THR A 94 17.83 -4.51 -6.97
N GLU A 95 16.98 -3.49 -6.86
CA GLU A 95 15.53 -3.60 -7.07
C GLU A 95 15.04 -2.78 -8.28
N LEU A 96 15.71 -1.67 -8.60
CA LEU A 96 15.35 -0.78 -9.72
C LEU A 96 16.24 -0.96 -10.96
N GLY A 97 17.11 -1.97 -10.97
CA GLY A 97 17.94 -2.29 -12.13
C GLY A 97 19.10 -1.32 -12.37
N GLY A 98 19.40 -0.41 -11.43
CA GLY A 98 20.47 0.58 -11.59
C GLY A 98 21.88 -0.03 -11.79
N GLY A 99 22.08 -1.29 -11.38
CA GLY A 99 23.32 -2.05 -11.62
C GLY A 99 23.28 -2.97 -12.84
N SER A 100 22.28 -2.85 -13.73
CA SER A 100 22.00 -3.80 -14.79
C SER A 100 21.62 -3.13 -16.12
N GLU A 101 21.90 -3.80 -17.23
CA GLU A 101 21.40 -3.44 -18.57
C GLU A 101 19.89 -3.74 -18.74
N GLN A 102 19.29 -4.45 -17.78
CA GLN A 102 17.87 -4.80 -17.80
C GLN A 102 17.05 -3.82 -16.95
N PRO A 103 15.84 -3.45 -17.40
CA PRO A 103 14.96 -2.59 -16.63
C PRO A 103 14.53 -3.27 -15.32
N ALA A 104 14.07 -2.45 -14.36
CA ALA A 104 13.48 -2.93 -13.12
C ALA A 104 12.38 -3.95 -13.39
N ALA A 105 12.41 -5.08 -12.68
CA ALA A 105 11.34 -6.06 -12.79
C ALA A 105 10.03 -5.44 -12.31
N LEU A 106 8.95 -5.56 -13.11
CA LEU A 106 7.65 -4.97 -12.82
C LEU A 106 7.16 -5.24 -11.39
N LYS A 107 7.38 -6.48 -10.89
CA LYS A 107 7.04 -6.86 -9.51
C LYS A 107 7.70 -5.98 -8.46
N ARG A 108 8.97 -5.59 -8.66
CA ARG A 108 9.73 -4.76 -7.71
C ARG A 108 9.20 -3.34 -7.67
N VAL A 109 8.96 -2.76 -8.85
CA VAL A 109 8.29 -1.46 -8.97
C VAL A 109 6.93 -1.49 -8.26
N MET A 110 6.09 -2.49 -8.56
CA MET A 110 4.78 -2.63 -7.91
C MET A 110 4.85 -2.71 -6.38
N LEU A 111 5.86 -3.40 -5.82
CA LEU A 111 6.05 -3.49 -4.37
C LEU A 111 6.47 -2.14 -3.76
N LEU A 112 7.38 -1.42 -4.42
CA LEU A 112 7.83 -0.10 -4.00
C LEU A 112 6.68 0.92 -4.03
N GLU A 113 5.88 0.92 -5.09
CA GLU A 113 4.67 1.76 -5.25
C GLU A 113 3.64 1.50 -4.13
N VAL A 114 3.27 0.24 -3.91
CA VAL A 114 2.30 -0.11 -2.85
C VAL A 114 2.83 0.25 -1.47
N SER A 115 4.15 0.20 -1.29
CA SER A 115 4.79 0.61 -0.05
C SER A 115 4.96 2.11 0.12
N GLN A 116 4.57 2.91 -0.88
CA GLN A 116 4.73 4.36 -0.92
C GLN A 116 6.19 4.80 -0.74
N TYR A 117 7.11 4.13 -1.44
CA TYR A 117 8.54 4.43 -1.35
C TYR A 117 8.87 5.87 -1.77
N LEU A 118 8.22 6.37 -2.81
CA LEU A 118 8.41 7.74 -3.28
C LEU A 118 7.96 8.76 -2.23
N GLU A 119 6.70 8.66 -1.78
CA GLU A 119 6.06 9.68 -0.96
C GLU A 119 6.55 9.66 0.49
N ASN A 120 6.87 8.48 1.01
CA ASN A 120 7.25 8.33 2.41
C ASN A 120 8.75 8.26 2.66
N TYR A 121 9.57 7.93 1.64
CA TYR A 121 11.02 7.79 1.83
C TYR A 121 11.86 8.67 0.91
N LEU A 122 11.60 8.71 -0.39
CA LEU A 122 12.46 9.44 -1.32
C LEU A 122 12.23 10.94 -1.27
N TRP A 123 10.98 11.37 -1.50
CA TRP A 123 10.66 12.79 -1.70
C TRP A 123 10.86 13.65 -0.45
N PRO A 124 10.46 13.22 0.76
CA PRO A 124 10.67 14.02 1.97
C PRO A 124 12.15 14.23 2.34
N HIS A 125 13.05 13.42 1.78
CA HIS A 125 14.49 13.46 2.07
C HIS A 125 15.31 13.89 0.86
N PHE A 126 14.67 14.40 -0.20
CA PHE A 126 15.35 14.91 -1.38
C PHE A 126 15.88 16.33 -1.14
N GLU A 127 17.19 16.50 -1.24
CA GLU A 127 17.87 17.79 -1.15
C GLU A 127 18.73 18.00 -2.40
N ALA A 128 18.38 18.95 -3.26
CA ALA A 128 18.98 19.09 -4.60
C ALA A 128 20.51 19.23 -4.59
N GLY A 129 21.09 19.82 -3.53
CA GLY A 129 22.55 20.00 -3.40
C GLY A 129 23.30 18.81 -2.79
N ALA A 130 22.59 17.83 -2.21
CA ALA A 130 23.17 16.70 -1.49
C ALA A 130 22.69 15.33 -1.98
N ALA A 131 21.64 15.29 -2.81
CA ALA A 131 21.08 14.06 -3.34
C ALA A 131 22.13 13.30 -4.16
N SER A 132 22.27 12.00 -3.87
CA SER A 132 23.10 11.12 -4.68
C SER A 132 22.45 10.84 -6.03
N PHE A 133 23.24 10.32 -6.96
CA PHE A 133 22.74 9.88 -8.25
C PHE A 133 21.62 8.84 -8.09
N GLU A 134 21.81 7.85 -7.22
CA GLU A 134 20.84 6.78 -6.95
C GLU A 134 19.53 7.30 -6.37
N HIS A 135 19.58 8.35 -5.55
CA HIS A 135 18.37 9.01 -5.02
C HIS A 135 17.58 9.67 -6.14
N VAL A 136 18.24 10.50 -6.96
CA VAL A 136 17.61 11.17 -8.11
C VAL A 136 17.04 10.15 -9.09
N MET A 137 17.81 9.12 -9.43
CA MET A 137 17.35 8.09 -10.36
C MET A 137 16.20 7.27 -9.80
N SER A 138 16.21 6.98 -8.49
CA SER A 138 15.09 6.33 -7.81
C SER A 138 13.83 7.18 -7.87
N ILE A 139 13.93 8.50 -7.72
CA ILE A 139 12.77 9.42 -7.89
C ILE A 139 12.27 9.42 -9.34
N ILE A 140 13.15 9.33 -10.33
CA ILE A 140 12.74 9.32 -11.75
C ILE A 140 12.04 8.01 -12.13
N LEU A 141 12.42 6.89 -11.51
CA LEU A 141 11.90 5.56 -11.82
C LEU A 141 10.59 5.22 -11.09
N MET A 142 10.28 5.94 -10.02
CA MET A 142 9.00 5.84 -9.27
C MET A 142 8.06 6.94 -9.75
#